data_AF-A0A834T039-F1
#
_entry.id   AF-A0A834T039-F1
#
_cell.length_a   1.000
_cell.length_b   1.000
_cell.length_c   1.000
_cell.angle_alpha   90.00
_cell.angle_beta   90.00
_cell.angle_gamma   90.00
#
_symmetry.space_group_name_H-M   'P 1'
#
loop_
_entity.id
_entity.type
_entity.pdbx_description
1 polymer ?
#
loop_
_entity_poly.entity_id
_entity_poly.type
_entity_poly.pdbx_seq_one_letter_code
_entity_poly.pdbx_strand_id
1 'polypeptide(L)'
;MIEDPEEAIMRNEGTVYWRRVVGSLNRCLEPTNNSQQRSRIPEVPENIFLLEECPHDWLFPQCSAVVHHGGAGTTATGLKAGCPTTIVPFFGDQFFWGDRIHQKGLGPAPIPISQLSVENLTNAITFMFQPEVKSQAMEMAKLIENEDGVAAAVDAFHRHLPPEIPLPSPAPAEEDHPDPVQWFFHQLGKWCCLPCGGV
;
A
#
# COMPACT_ATOMS: atom_id res chain seq x y z
N MET A 1 13.08 -2.36 31.33
CA MET A 1 14.21 -3.22 30.94
C MET A 1 14.06 -3.52 29.47
N ILE A 2 14.94 -2.95 28.64
CA ILE A 2 14.97 -3.16 27.19
C ILE A 2 15.91 -4.35 26.98
N GLU A 3 15.33 -5.51 26.66
CA GLU A 3 16.10 -6.65 26.13
C GLU A 3 16.17 -6.47 24.61
N ASP A 4 17.41 -6.35 24.13
CA ASP A 4 18.02 -6.55 22.79
C ASP A 4 17.25 -6.14 21.49
N PRO A 5 17.82 -5.27 20.62
CA PRO A 5 17.20 -4.88 19.35
C PRO A 5 17.98 -5.39 18.13
N GLU A 6 17.82 -6.64 17.67
CA GLU A 6 18.57 -7.10 16.49
C GLU A 6 17.82 -8.04 15.53
N GLU A 7 16.77 -7.55 14.84
CA GLU A 7 16.47 -8.08 13.49
C GLU A 7 15.86 -7.00 12.58
N ALA A 8 16.49 -6.76 11.41
CA ALA A 8 15.99 -5.90 10.35
C ALA A 8 15.26 -6.75 9.29
N ILE A 9 14.12 -6.31 8.78
CA ILE A 9 13.44 -6.97 7.67
C ILE A 9 13.55 -6.08 6.45
N MET A 10 14.17 -6.55 5.36
CA MET A 10 14.34 -5.78 4.12
C MET A 10 13.43 -6.34 3.03
N ARG A 11 12.70 -5.45 2.35
CA ARG A 11 11.99 -5.76 1.10
C ARG A 11 12.75 -5.29 -0.13
N ASN A 12 12.54 -6.00 -1.24
CA ASN A 12 13.10 -5.68 -2.56
C ASN A 12 12.67 -4.31 -3.14
N GLU A 13 11.73 -3.59 -2.52
CA GLU A 13 11.23 -2.27 -2.96
C GLU A 13 11.66 -1.10 -2.07
N GLY A 14 12.76 -1.25 -1.30
CA GLY A 14 13.34 -0.14 -0.54
C GLY A 14 12.62 0.20 0.78
N THR A 15 11.95 -0.78 1.38
CA THR A 15 11.33 -0.65 2.70
C THR A 15 12.05 -1.54 3.71
N VAL A 16 12.40 -0.98 4.89
CA VAL A 16 13.18 -1.63 5.95
C VAL A 16 12.43 -1.53 7.28
N TYR A 17 12.25 -2.67 7.97
CA TYR A 17 11.57 -2.73 9.26
C TYR A 17 12.53 -3.16 10.37
N TRP A 18 12.26 -2.77 11.62
CA TRP A 18 13.05 -3.18 12.79
C TRP A 18 12.16 -3.93 13.80
N ARG A 19 12.53 -5.18 14.11
CA ARG A 19 11.76 -6.15 14.93
C ARG A 19 12.10 -6.04 16.43
N ARG A 20 11.12 -6.32 17.31
CA ARG A 20 11.34 -6.81 18.68
C ARG A 20 10.84 -8.26 18.73
N VAL A 21 11.71 -9.22 19.00
CA VAL A 21 11.37 -10.66 18.94
C VAL A 21 10.39 -11.03 20.04
N VAL A 22 9.21 -11.53 19.65
CA VAL A 22 8.42 -12.51 20.40
C VAL A 22 8.01 -13.61 19.40
N GLY A 23 8.08 -14.87 19.85
CA GLY A 23 8.22 -16.06 19.01
C GLY A 23 7.08 -16.45 18.06
N SER A 24 7.47 -17.37 17.17
CA SER A 24 6.67 -18.20 16.25
C SER A 24 6.05 -17.49 15.04
N LEU A 25 6.78 -17.53 13.92
CA LEU A 25 6.40 -16.96 12.64
C LEU A 25 6.30 -18.05 11.55
N ASN A 26 5.82 -19.24 11.92
CA ASN A 26 5.67 -20.37 10.98
C ASN A 26 4.35 -20.34 10.18
N ARG A 27 3.52 -19.30 10.29
CA ARG A 27 2.16 -19.32 9.70
C ARG A 27 1.99 -18.52 8.41
N CYS A 28 2.89 -17.59 8.10
CA CYS A 28 2.75 -16.71 6.93
C CYS A 28 4.05 -16.51 6.12
N LEU A 29 5.13 -17.19 6.47
CA LEU A 29 6.44 -17.03 5.84
C LEU A 29 6.80 -18.30 5.08
N GLU A 30 6.37 -18.39 3.82
CA GLU A 30 7.04 -19.29 2.89
C GLU A 30 8.37 -18.59 2.51
N PRO A 31 9.55 -19.15 2.86
CA PRO A 31 10.79 -18.68 2.28
C PRO A 31 10.69 -18.82 0.76
N THR A 32 11.17 -17.81 0.04
CA THR A 32 11.11 -17.72 -1.42
C THR A 32 11.50 -19.04 -2.10
N ASN A 33 10.56 -19.76 -2.69
CA ASN A 33 10.81 -20.97 -3.47
C ASN A 33 11.25 -20.67 -4.93
N ASN A 34 11.45 -19.39 -5.29
CA ASN A 34 11.81 -19.01 -6.64
C ASN A 34 13.33 -18.83 -6.80
N SER A 35 14.00 -19.90 -7.23
CA SER A 35 15.46 -20.00 -7.39
C SER A 35 16.08 -18.95 -8.33
N GLN A 36 15.29 -18.32 -9.20
CA GLN A 36 15.80 -17.31 -10.14
C GLN A 36 16.02 -15.92 -9.51
N GLN A 37 15.27 -15.55 -8.47
CA GLN A 37 15.30 -14.21 -7.85
C GLN A 37 16.41 -14.05 -6.79
N ARG A 38 16.90 -15.17 -6.24
CA ARG A 38 18.00 -15.23 -5.26
C ARG A 38 19.37 -14.85 -5.84
N SER A 39 19.51 -14.87 -7.16
CA SER A 39 20.79 -14.72 -7.87
C SER A 39 21.39 -13.30 -7.85
N ARG A 40 20.65 -12.28 -7.39
CA ARG A 40 21.06 -10.87 -7.41
C ARG A 40 21.15 -10.19 -6.05
N ILE A 41 20.76 -10.87 -4.97
CA ILE A 41 20.76 -10.29 -3.63
C ILE A 41 22.02 -10.75 -2.91
N PRO A 42 22.90 -9.84 -2.45
CA PRO A 42 24.09 -10.21 -1.71
C PRO A 42 23.73 -10.97 -0.43
N GLU A 43 24.66 -11.78 0.07
CA GLU A 43 24.54 -12.43 1.37
C GLU A 43 24.28 -11.37 2.44
N VAL A 44 23.17 -11.51 3.15
CA VAL A 44 22.78 -10.60 4.23
C VAL A 44 23.14 -11.21 5.58
N PRO A 45 23.48 -10.40 6.59
CA PRO A 45 23.70 -10.88 7.95
C PRO A 45 22.50 -11.67 8.51
N GLU A 46 22.74 -12.54 9.50
CA GLU A 46 21.70 -13.39 10.12
C GLU A 46 20.57 -12.57 10.77
N ASN A 47 20.87 -11.35 11.22
CA ASN A 47 19.88 -10.42 11.75
C ASN A 47 19.13 -9.63 10.67
N ILE A 48 19.24 -10.02 9.39
CA ILE A 48 18.43 -9.47 8.30
C ILE A 48 17.55 -10.55 7.70
N PHE A 49 16.24 -10.37 7.81
CA PHE A 49 15.26 -11.27 7.21
C PHE A 49 14.67 -10.66 5.93
N LEU A 50 14.89 -11.31 4.79
CA LEU A 50 14.34 -10.85 3.51
C LEU A 50 12.90 -11.35 3.35
N LEU A 51 11.98 -10.42 3.13
CA LEU A 51 10.58 -10.73 2.82
C LEU A 51 10.24 -10.31 1.39
N GLU A 52 9.43 -11.12 0.71
CA GLU A 52 8.74 -10.72 -0.52
C GLU A 52 7.45 -10.00 -0.15
N GLU A 53 6.36 -10.74 0.04
CA GLU A 53 5.04 -10.21 0.35
C GLU A 53 4.58 -10.60 1.76
N CYS A 54 3.88 -9.68 2.41
CA CYS A 54 3.44 -9.76 3.78
C CYS A 54 2.43 -8.62 4.04
N PRO A 55 1.25 -8.90 4.62
CA PRO A 55 0.29 -7.87 4.98
C PRO A 55 0.86 -6.92 6.05
N HIS A 56 0.84 -5.61 5.78
CA HIS A 56 1.39 -4.60 6.70
C HIS A 56 0.58 -4.44 7.99
N ASP A 57 -0.73 -4.64 7.91
CA ASP A 57 -1.65 -4.66 9.05
C ASP A 57 -1.31 -5.78 10.05
N TRP A 58 -0.77 -6.89 9.58
CA TRP A 58 -0.25 -7.97 10.41
C TRP A 58 1.20 -7.71 10.85
N LEU A 59 2.06 -7.25 9.95
CA LEU A 59 3.50 -7.09 10.22
C LEU A 59 3.81 -5.93 11.18
N PHE A 60 3.22 -4.75 10.96
CA PHE A 60 3.64 -3.53 11.66
C PHE A 60 3.36 -3.54 13.16
N PRO A 61 2.26 -4.15 13.67
CA PRO A 61 2.09 -4.34 15.12
C PRO A 61 3.23 -5.10 15.81
N GLN A 62 4.08 -5.81 15.06
CA GLN A 62 5.25 -6.54 15.56
C GLN A 62 6.56 -5.75 15.39
N CYS A 63 6.52 -4.60 14.72
CA CYS A 63 7.67 -3.73 14.48
C CYS A 63 7.81 -2.69 15.59
N SER A 64 9.05 -2.35 15.92
CA SER A 64 9.34 -1.24 16.84
C SER A 64 9.50 0.10 16.13
N ALA A 65 9.85 0.08 14.84
CA ALA A 65 9.98 1.24 13.98
C ALA A 65 9.88 0.83 12.50
N VAL A 66 9.54 1.78 11.62
CA VAL A 66 9.37 1.56 10.19
C VAL A 66 10.19 2.59 9.39
N VAL A 67 10.95 2.13 8.39
CA VAL A 67 11.61 3.00 7.40
C VAL A 67 11.02 2.70 6.02
N HIS A 68 10.44 3.69 5.36
CA HIS A 68 9.86 3.50 4.03
C HIS A 68 9.90 4.79 3.21
N HIS A 69 9.51 4.72 1.95
CA HIS A 69 9.60 5.86 1.03
C HIS A 69 8.52 6.93 1.22
N GLY A 70 7.50 6.72 2.07
CA GLY A 70 6.44 7.70 2.31
C GLY A 70 5.13 7.54 1.53
N GLY A 71 4.82 6.36 0.98
CA GLY A 71 3.47 6.13 0.42
C GLY A 71 2.37 6.25 1.48
N ALA A 72 1.28 6.96 1.17
CA ALA A 72 0.19 7.28 2.09
C ALA A 72 -0.35 6.08 2.89
N GLY A 73 -0.59 4.95 2.22
CA GLY A 73 -1.11 3.74 2.86
C GLY A 73 -0.13 3.11 3.85
N THR A 74 1.16 3.07 3.50
CA THR A 74 2.21 2.55 4.39
C THR A 74 2.40 3.48 5.59
N THR A 75 2.40 4.80 5.38
CA THR A 75 2.46 5.80 6.46
C THR A 75 1.29 5.60 7.42
N ALA A 76 0.06 5.55 6.90
CA ALA A 76 -1.14 5.38 7.71
C ALA A 76 -1.13 4.06 8.49
N THR A 77 -0.69 2.97 7.86
CA THR A 77 -0.62 1.65 8.52
C THR A 77 0.44 1.64 9.63
N GLY A 78 1.60 2.26 9.40
CA GLY A 78 2.66 2.38 10.41
C GLY A 78 2.23 3.18 11.63
N LEU A 79 1.58 4.32 11.38
CA LEU A 79 1.03 5.15 12.45
C LEU A 79 -0.11 4.48 13.21
N LYS A 80 -1.00 3.76 12.52
CA LYS A 80 -2.05 2.97 13.16
C LYS A 80 -1.49 1.86 14.06
N ALA A 81 -0.35 1.28 13.68
CA ALA A 81 0.36 0.30 14.51
C ALA A 81 1.16 0.93 15.67
N GLY A 82 1.21 2.26 15.76
CA GLY A 82 1.97 2.97 16.80
C GLY A 82 3.49 2.91 16.59
N CYS A 83 3.95 2.71 15.35
CA CYS A 83 5.36 2.65 15.02
C CYS A 83 5.92 4.06 14.73
N PRO A 84 6.97 4.50 15.45
CA PRO A 84 7.88 5.53 14.97
C PRO A 84 8.30 5.26 13.53
N THR A 85 8.29 6.29 12.68
CA THR A 85 8.44 6.13 11.24
C THR A 85 9.47 7.10 10.66
N THR A 86 10.39 6.63 9.82
CA THR A 86 11.29 7.48 9.02
C THR A 86 10.92 7.39 7.55
N ILE A 87 10.83 8.54 6.89
CA ILE A 87 10.48 8.64 5.47
C ILE A 87 11.72 8.96 4.63
N VAL A 88 11.92 8.19 3.56
CA VAL A 88 12.96 8.41 2.54
C VAL A 88 12.30 8.80 1.21
N PRO A 89 11.90 10.07 1.03
CA PRO A 89 11.10 10.46 -0.13
C PRO A 89 11.96 10.60 -1.38
N PHE A 90 11.35 10.31 -2.53
CA PHE A 90 11.93 10.54 -3.84
C PHE A 90 10.95 11.13 -4.86
N PHE A 91 9.62 11.01 -4.70
CA PHE A 91 8.64 11.65 -5.58
C PHE A 91 7.24 11.80 -4.95
N GLY A 92 6.40 12.63 -5.57
CA GLY A 92 4.97 12.69 -5.26
C GLY A 92 4.64 13.20 -3.84
N ASP A 93 3.64 12.58 -3.21
CA ASP A 93 3.14 12.92 -1.89
C ASP A 93 4.07 12.48 -0.74
N GLN A 94 5.14 11.74 -1.04
CA GLN A 94 6.09 11.23 -0.06
C GLN A 94 6.75 12.34 0.78
N PHE A 95 7.07 13.48 0.15
CA PHE A 95 7.63 14.63 0.86
C PHE A 95 6.65 15.20 1.88
N PHE A 96 5.37 15.30 1.51
CA PHE A 96 4.30 15.73 2.41
C PHE A 96 4.20 14.80 3.62
N TRP A 97 4.20 13.48 3.41
CA TRP A 97 4.13 12.52 4.51
C TRP A 97 5.36 12.59 5.42
N GLY A 98 6.56 12.73 4.85
CA GLY A 98 7.79 12.97 5.61
C GLY A 98 7.70 14.20 6.51
N ASP A 99 7.21 15.32 5.97
CA ASP A 99 7.02 16.55 6.72
C ASP A 99 5.96 16.39 7.83
N ARG A 100 4.84 15.71 7.54
CA ARG A 100 3.78 15.45 8.54
C ARG A 100 4.29 14.60 9.72
N ILE A 101 5.04 13.55 9.43
CA ILE A 101 5.65 12.68 10.44
C ILE A 101 6.57 13.49 11.34
N HIS A 102 7.50 14.25 10.74
CA HIS A 102 8.46 15.06 11.48
C HIS A 102 7.77 16.14 12.34
N GLN A 103 6.84 16.90 11.76
CA GLN A 103 6.13 17.98 12.45
C GLN A 103 5.28 17.49 13.63
N LYS A 104 4.82 16.24 13.59
CA LYS A 104 4.07 15.60 14.67
C LYS A 104 4.97 14.88 15.69
N GLY A 105 6.29 14.89 15.48
CA GLY A 105 7.27 14.22 16.34
C GLY A 105 7.24 12.68 16.25
N LEU A 106 6.58 12.12 15.23
CA LEU A 106 6.39 10.68 15.06
C LEU A 106 7.63 9.99 14.43
N GLY A 107 8.66 10.79 14.14
CA GLY A 107 9.90 10.38 13.50
C GLY A 107 10.85 11.56 13.27
N PRO A 108 12.07 11.28 12.81
CA PRO A 108 13.06 12.30 12.49
C PRO A 108 12.63 13.09 11.24
N ALA A 109 13.41 14.13 10.89
CA ALA A 109 13.26 14.79 9.60
C ALA A 109 13.40 13.75 8.45
N PRO A 110 12.61 13.87 7.37
CA PRO A 110 12.73 12.95 6.23
C PRO A 110 14.13 13.00 5.64
N ILE A 111 14.61 11.87 5.12
CA ILE A 111 15.92 11.75 4.48
C ILE A 111 15.68 11.72 2.97
N PRO A 112 15.83 12.83 2.22
CA PRO A 112 15.70 12.78 0.76
C PRO A 112 16.60 11.68 0.19
N ILE A 113 16.15 10.95 -0.84
CA ILE A 113 16.90 9.80 -1.37
C ILE A 113 18.35 10.15 -1.76
N SER A 114 18.59 11.38 -2.22
CA SER A 114 19.94 11.90 -2.57
C SER A 114 20.86 12.08 -1.36
N GLN A 115 20.32 12.07 -0.15
CA GLN A 115 21.01 12.21 1.13
C GLN A 115 20.99 10.90 1.94
N LEU A 116 20.43 9.81 1.39
CA LEU A 116 20.42 8.53 2.06
C LEU A 116 21.85 8.02 2.23
N SER A 117 22.28 7.89 3.48
CA SER A 117 23.59 7.39 3.88
C SER A 117 23.44 6.50 5.12
N VAL A 118 24.46 5.68 5.39
CA VAL A 118 24.51 4.85 6.60
C VAL A 118 24.38 5.72 7.86
N GLU A 119 25.08 6.85 7.88
CA GLU A 119 25.04 7.79 9.00
C GLU A 119 23.63 8.37 9.21
N ASN A 120 23.01 8.91 8.16
CA ASN A 120 21.68 9.51 8.26
C ASN A 120 20.62 8.49 8.65
N LEU A 121 20.69 7.26 8.11
CA LEU A 121 19.78 6.19 8.46
C LEU A 121 19.97 5.72 9.91
N THR A 122 21.22 5.59 10.37
CA THR A 122 21.53 5.20 11.76
C THR A 122 21.03 6.24 12.75
N ASN A 123 21.24 7.53 12.46
CA ASN A 123 20.74 8.63 13.27
C ASN A 123 19.21 8.63 13.34
N ALA A 124 18.54 8.39 12.21
CA ALA A 124 17.09 8.29 12.15
C ALA A 124 16.53 7.12 12.97
N ILE A 125 17.15 5.94 12.88
CA ILE A 125 16.78 4.76 13.68
C ILE A 125 16.98 5.03 15.17
N THR A 126 18.11 5.62 15.54
CA THR A 126 18.41 5.98 16.93
C THR A 126 17.37 6.96 17.49
N PHE A 127 16.98 7.97 16.70
CA PHE A 127 15.91 8.90 17.06
C PHE A 127 14.58 8.17 17.28
N MET A 128 14.19 7.27 16.37
CA MET A 128 12.93 6.52 16.47
C MET A 128 12.83 5.63 17.72
N PHE A 129 13.97 5.18 18.27
CA PHE A 129 14.00 4.38 19.50
C PHE A 129 13.91 5.20 20.80
N GLN A 130 13.86 6.53 20.72
CA GLN A 130 13.64 7.37 21.89
C GLN A 130 12.24 7.10 22.49
N PRO A 131 12.12 6.94 23.83
CA PRO A 131 10.84 6.66 24.49
C PRO A 131 9.75 7.69 24.16
N GLU A 132 10.12 8.96 24.00
CA GLU A 132 9.22 10.06 23.72
C GLU A 132 8.58 9.92 22.34
N VAL A 133 9.38 9.57 21.32
CA VAL A 133 8.91 9.37 19.94
C VAL A 133 7.95 8.17 19.88
N LYS A 134 8.28 7.09 20.60
CA LYS A 134 7.38 5.94 20.74
C LYS A 134 6.07 6.32 21.44
N SER A 135 6.11 7.11 22.51
CA SER A 135 4.89 7.58 23.18
C SER A 135 4.00 8.38 22.24
N GLN A 136 4.58 9.30 21.47
CA GLN A 136 3.85 10.11 20.48
C GLN A 136 3.24 9.25 19.36
N ALA A 137 3.97 8.26 18.85
CA ALA A 137 3.44 7.32 17.87
C ALA A 137 2.25 6.52 18.42
N MET A 138 2.33 6.04 19.66
CA MET A 138 1.23 5.34 20.33
C MET A 138 0.02 6.24 20.62
N GLU A 139 0.24 7.51 20.94
CA GLU A 139 -0.85 8.49 21.08
C GLU A 139 -1.55 8.75 19.75
N MET A 140 -0.78 8.90 18.66
CA MET A 140 -1.35 9.04 17.31
C MET A 140 -2.14 7.80 16.90
N ALA A 141 -1.63 6.60 17.20
CA ALA A 141 -2.34 5.34 16.94
C ALA A 141 -3.73 5.31 17.59
N LYS A 142 -3.83 5.77 18.86
CA LYS A 142 -5.12 5.87 19.57
C LYS A 142 -6.06 6.87 18.91
N LEU A 143 -5.56 8.00 18.40
CA LEU A 143 -6.40 8.96 17.69
C LEU A 143 -6.96 8.32 16.41
N ILE A 144 -6.11 7.68 15.62
CA ILE A 144 -6.51 6.97 14.39
C ILE A 144 -7.51 5.84 14.69
N GLU A 145 -7.31 5.10 15.78
CA GLU A 145 -8.22 4.02 16.21
C GLU A 145 -9.62 4.54 16.57
N ASN A 146 -9.71 5.76 17.08
CA ASN A 146 -10.98 6.39 17.47
C ASN A 146 -11.66 7.15 16.32
N GLU A 147 -11.09 7.13 15.11
CA GLU A 147 -11.70 7.73 13.92
C GLU A 147 -12.44 6.68 13.08
N ASP A 148 -13.60 7.05 12.54
CA ASP A 148 -14.27 6.28 11.48
C ASP A 148 -14.17 7.03 10.15
N GLY A 149 -13.02 6.85 9.50
CA GLY A 149 -12.75 7.48 8.20
C GLY A 149 -13.67 6.98 7.07
N VAL A 150 -14.18 5.74 7.17
CA VAL A 150 -15.06 5.16 6.14
C VAL A 150 -16.45 5.80 6.24
N ALA A 151 -17.04 5.85 7.43
CA ALA A 151 -18.33 6.51 7.62
C ALA A 151 -18.23 8.00 7.25
N ALA A 152 -17.16 8.68 7.67
CA ALA A 152 -16.94 10.08 7.32
C ALA A 152 -16.83 10.31 5.79
N ALA A 153 -16.17 9.40 5.07
CA ALA A 153 -16.05 9.44 3.62
C ALA A 153 -17.40 9.18 2.92
N VAL A 154 -18.17 8.18 3.39
CA VAL A 154 -19.51 7.88 2.87
C VAL A 154 -20.46 9.06 3.10
N ASP A 155 -20.46 9.64 4.30
CA ASP A 155 -21.26 10.83 4.61
C ASP A 155 -20.83 12.01 3.74
N ALA A 156 -19.53 12.21 3.56
CA ALA A 156 -19.01 13.25 2.68
C ALA A 156 -19.47 13.03 1.23
N PHE A 157 -19.41 11.80 0.72
CA PHE A 157 -19.89 11.46 -0.61
C PHE A 157 -21.38 11.81 -0.75
N HIS A 158 -22.24 11.35 0.17
CA HIS A 158 -23.67 11.63 0.11
C HIS A 158 -24.02 13.12 0.22
N ARG A 159 -23.28 13.90 1.02
CA ARG A 159 -23.47 15.36 1.11
C ARG A 159 -23.19 16.09 -0.22
N HIS A 160 -22.35 15.52 -1.08
CA HIS A 160 -21.97 16.14 -2.36
C HIS A 160 -22.72 15.53 -3.56
N LEU A 161 -23.60 14.55 -3.34
CA LEU A 161 -24.47 14.07 -4.40
C LEU A 161 -25.51 15.15 -4.75
N PRO A 162 -25.78 15.38 -6.04
CA PRO A 162 -26.91 16.20 -6.43
C PRO A 162 -28.22 15.53 -5.96
N PRO A 163 -29.27 16.32 -5.65
CA PRO A 163 -30.55 15.80 -5.19
C PRO A 163 -31.23 14.87 -6.22
N GLU A 164 -30.88 15.04 -7.50
CA GLU A 164 -31.24 14.13 -8.58
C GLU A 164 -29.98 13.68 -9.29
N ILE A 165 -29.80 12.36 -9.43
CA ILE A 165 -28.76 11.80 -10.29
C ILE A 165 -29.28 11.88 -11.73
N PRO A 166 -28.64 12.63 -12.64
CA PRO A 166 -29.05 12.66 -14.04
C PRO A 166 -29.02 11.24 -14.57
N LEU A 167 -30.20 10.69 -14.91
CA LEU A 167 -30.24 9.44 -15.65
C LEU A 167 -29.54 9.69 -17.00
N PRO A 168 -28.75 8.73 -17.49
CA PRO A 168 -28.24 8.83 -18.85
C PRO A 168 -29.44 9.06 -19.76
N SER A 169 -29.39 10.13 -20.57
CA SER A 169 -30.38 10.33 -21.63
C SER A 169 -30.45 9.02 -22.40
N PRO A 170 -31.65 8.48 -22.72
CA PRO A 170 -31.72 7.35 -23.63
C PRO A 170 -30.83 7.69 -24.82
N ALA A 171 -29.88 6.80 -25.13
CA ALA A 171 -29.10 6.93 -26.34
C ALA A 171 -30.09 7.23 -27.47
N PRO A 172 -29.80 8.17 -28.39
CA PRO A 172 -30.67 8.36 -29.53
C PRO A 172 -30.94 6.97 -30.08
N ALA A 173 -32.22 6.61 -30.19
CA ALA A 173 -32.59 5.34 -30.81
C ALA A 173 -31.77 5.31 -32.11
N GLU A 174 -30.89 4.33 -32.24
CA GLU A 174 -30.29 4.05 -33.53
C GLU A 174 -31.50 3.82 -34.43
N GLU A 175 -31.86 4.83 -35.24
CA GLU A 175 -32.75 4.61 -36.34
C GLU A 175 -32.00 3.62 -37.21
N ASP A 176 -32.35 2.36 -37.03
CA ASP A 176 -31.90 1.22 -37.80
C ASP A 176 -32.45 1.44 -39.22
N HIS A 177 -31.79 2.34 -39.96
CA HIS A 177 -31.84 2.41 -41.40
C HIS A 177 -30.73 1.49 -41.87
N PRO A 178 -31.00 0.19 -42.06
CA PRO A 178 -29.99 -0.68 -42.60
C PRO A 178 -29.65 -0.16 -43.99
N ASP A 179 -28.36 0.10 -44.23
CA ASP A 179 -27.81 0.30 -45.57
C ASP A 179 -28.46 -0.75 -46.50
N PRO A 180 -29.09 -0.35 -47.63
CA PRO A 180 -29.77 -1.28 -48.53
C PRO A 180 -28.92 -2.51 -48.88
N VAL A 181 -27.60 -2.33 -48.92
CA VAL A 181 -26.63 -3.40 -49.15
C VAL A 181 -26.52 -4.34 -47.94
N GLN A 182 -26.42 -3.81 -46.73
CA GLN A 182 -26.41 -4.60 -45.48
C GLN A 182 -27.72 -5.37 -45.27
N TRP A 183 -28.87 -4.73 -45.51
CA TRP A 183 -30.17 -5.40 -45.47
C TRP A 183 -30.23 -6.55 -46.49
N PHE A 184 -29.79 -6.31 -47.72
CA PHE A 184 -29.78 -7.30 -48.78
C PHE A 184 -28.91 -8.52 -48.41
N PHE A 185 -27.70 -8.31 -47.88
CA PHE A 185 -26.86 -9.41 -47.42
C PHE A 185 -27.45 -10.15 -46.21
N HIS A 186 -28.12 -9.44 -45.30
CA HIS A 186 -28.80 -10.06 -44.17
C HIS A 186 -29.98 -10.95 -44.61
N GLN A 187 -30.71 -10.56 -45.65
CA GLN A 187 -31.77 -11.39 -46.23
C GLN A 187 -31.23 -12.60 -46.99
N LEU A 188 -30.12 -12.45 -47.72
CA LEU A 188 -29.45 -13.58 -48.36
C LEU A 188 -28.92 -14.60 -47.34
N GLY A 189 -28.34 -14.13 -46.23
CA GLY A 189 -27.86 -14.98 -45.14
C GLY A 189 -28.97 -15.83 -44.51
N LYS A 190 -30.18 -15.28 -44.39
CA LYS A 190 -31.37 -16.03 -43.92
C LYS A 190 -31.84 -17.10 -44.91
N TRP A 191 -31.60 -16.91 -46.20
CA TRP A 191 -31.98 -17.88 -47.24
C TRP A 191 -31.01 -19.07 -47.34
N CYS A 192 -29.75 -18.90 -46.93
CA CYS A 192 -28.76 -19.98 -46.93
C CYS A 192 -28.83 -20.92 -45.71
N CYS A 193 -29.68 -20.65 -44.71
CA CYS A 193 -29.81 -21.46 -43.49
C CYS A 193 -31.16 -22.18 -43.36
N LEU A 194 -31.79 -22.56 -44.49
CA LEU A 194 -32.88 -23.55 -44.44
C LEU A 194 -32.29 -24.91 -44.03
N PRO A 195 -32.82 -25.58 -42.98
CA PRO A 195 -32.34 -26.89 -42.57
C PRO A 195 -32.66 -27.91 -43.67
N CYS A 196 -31.62 -28.57 -44.19
CA CYS A 196 -31.80 -29.82 -44.93
C CYS A 196 -32.29 -30.90 -43.95
N GLY A 197 -33.59 -31.18 -43.99
CA GLY A 197 -34.20 -32.40 -43.48
C GLY A 197 -35.53 -32.58 -44.20
N GLY A 198 -35.92 -33.73 -44.74
CA GLY A 198 -35.39 -35.09 -44.77
C GLY A 198 -36.56 -35.94 -45.27
N VAL A 199 -36.30 -36.91 -46.16
CA VAL A 199 -37.08 -38.15 -46.33
C VAL A 199 -36.07 -39.24 -46.65
#